data_AF-A0AAD4SV86-F1
#
_entry.id   AF-A0AAD4SV86-F1
#
_cell.length_a   1.000
_cell.length_b   1.000
_cell.length_c   1.000
_cell.angle_alpha   90.00
_cell.angle_beta   90.00
_cell.angle_gamma   90.00
#
_symmetry.space_group_name_H-M   'P 1'
#
loop_
_entity.id
_entity.type
_entity.pdbx_description
1 polymer ?
#
loop_
_entity_poly.entity_id
_entity_poly.type
_entity_poly.pdbx_seq_one_letter_code
_entity_poly.pdbx_strand_id
1 'polypeptide(L)'
;MAEKNVKMIFLLVLVMFGMFSAKTEAFNGKCYFQCMIGCAARRPGKRAFICPVICLPKCLFRRVSLDKASNDYCKLGCAVSNCIKNSTPQDPREDEVEHCVNSYCENKCLS
;
A
#
# COMPACT_ATOMS: atom_id res chain seq x y z
N MET A 1 16.36 28.11 20.50
CA MET A 1 16.57 27.00 19.53
C MET A 1 15.79 25.72 19.87
N ALA A 2 15.46 25.45 21.14
CA ALA A 2 14.69 24.25 21.51
C ALA A 2 13.19 24.30 21.13
N GLU A 3 12.53 25.45 21.24
CA GLU A 3 11.07 25.58 21.05
C GLU A 3 10.61 25.29 19.61
N LYS A 4 11.36 25.78 18.61
CA LYS A 4 11.12 25.53 17.18
C LYS A 4 11.27 24.04 16.83
N ASN A 5 12.18 23.35 17.51
CA ASN A 5 12.46 21.93 17.32
C ASN A 5 11.36 21.07 17.95
N VAL A 6 10.86 21.44 19.13
CA VAL A 6 9.71 20.76 19.78
C VAL A 6 8.46 20.87 18.92
N LYS A 7 8.19 22.05 18.35
CA LYS A 7 7.04 22.28 17.46
C LYS A 7 7.14 21.44 16.18
N MET A 8 8.34 21.33 15.59
CA MET A 8 8.61 20.46 14.44
C MET A 8 8.43 18.97 14.78
N ILE A 9 8.95 18.52 15.92
CA ILE A 9 8.81 17.13 16.37
C ILE A 9 7.33 16.79 16.61
N PHE A 10 6.58 17.70 17.23
CA PHE A 10 5.16 17.51 17.47
C PHE A 10 4.35 17.42 16.17
N LEU A 11 4.64 18.29 15.20
CA LEU A 11 4.03 18.24 13.87
C LEU A 11 4.39 16.94 13.13
N LEU A 12 5.64 16.48 13.21
CA LEU A 12 6.06 15.21 12.63
C LEU A 12 5.31 14.03 13.26
N VAL A 13 5.17 13.99 14.59
CA VAL A 13 4.43 12.94 15.29
C VAL A 13 2.95 12.94 14.88
N LEU A 14 2.31 14.10 14.79
CA LEU A 14 0.91 14.20 14.34
C LEU A 14 0.72 13.74 12.90
N VAL A 15 1.65 14.07 11.99
CA VAL A 15 1.60 13.60 10.60
C VAL A 15 1.82 12.08 10.52
N MET A 16 2.74 11.53 11.31
CA MET A 16 2.95 10.06 11.40
C MET A 16 1.71 9.34 11.93
N PHE A 17 1.05 9.88 12.95
CA PHE A 17 -0.21 9.33 13.47
C PHE A 17 -1.37 9.49 12.48
N GLY A 18 -1.44 10.61 11.76
CA GLY A 18 -2.43 10.86 10.71
C GLY A 18 -2.27 9.96 9.49
N MET A 19 -1.04 9.53 9.17
CA MET A 19 -0.79 8.50 8.15
C MET A 19 -1.07 7.07 8.66
N PHE A 20 -1.22 6.89 9.97
CA PHE A 20 -1.55 5.60 10.59
C PHE A 20 -3.05 5.25 10.51
N SER A 21 -3.90 6.12 9.95
CA SER A 21 -5.18 5.70 9.37
C SER A 21 -4.96 4.98 8.04
N ALA A 22 -4.07 3.99 8.06
CA ALA A 22 -3.90 3.03 6.99
C ALA A 22 -5.16 2.18 6.96
N LYS A 23 -6.01 2.46 5.97
CA LYS A 23 -7.10 1.62 5.44
C LYS A 23 -7.46 0.43 6.34
N THR A 24 -8.50 0.58 7.16
CA THR A 24 -9.14 -0.59 7.78
C THR A 24 -9.85 -1.37 6.68
N GLU A 25 -9.11 -2.20 5.97
CA GLU A 25 -9.65 -3.10 4.95
C GLU A 25 -10.61 -4.08 5.63
N ALA A 26 -11.85 -4.17 5.13
CA ALA A 26 -12.88 -5.02 5.70
C ALA A 26 -12.37 -6.46 5.91
N PHE A 27 -12.60 -6.99 7.11
CA PHE A 27 -12.19 -8.34 7.50
C PHE A 27 -12.67 -9.38 6.47
N ASN A 28 -11.74 -10.03 5.79
CA ASN A 28 -12.06 -11.05 4.80
C ASN A 28 -12.25 -12.42 5.50
N GLY A 29 -13.49 -12.72 5.88
CA GLY A 29 -13.85 -13.98 6.55
C GLY A 29 -13.47 -15.24 5.75
N LYS A 30 -13.50 -15.17 4.42
CA LYS A 30 -13.09 -16.29 3.54
C LYS A 30 -11.58 -16.56 3.65
N CYS A 31 -10.76 -15.50 3.70
CA CYS A 31 -9.31 -15.64 3.94
C CYS A 31 -9.03 -16.29 5.30
N TYR A 32 -9.70 -15.81 6.34
CA TYR A 32 -9.48 -16.30 7.70
C TYR A 32 -9.85 -17.78 7.82
N PHE A 33 -11.00 -18.17 7.29
CA PHE A 33 -11.46 -19.56 7.30
C PHE A 33 -10.53 -20.51 6.54
N GLN A 34 -10.10 -20.14 5.32
CA GLN A 34 -9.16 -20.96 4.54
C GLN A 34 -7.80 -21.08 5.23
N CYS A 35 -7.29 -19.99 5.83
CA CYS A 35 -6.05 -20.01 6.57
C CYS A 35 -6.14 -20.93 7.81
N MET A 36 -7.26 -20.87 8.53
CA MET A 36 -7.49 -21.68 9.73
C MET A 36 -7.46 -23.18 9.42
N ILE A 37 -8.16 -23.62 8.37
CA ILE A 37 -8.16 -25.03 7.95
C ILE A 37 -6.74 -25.48 7.58
N GLY A 38 -6.05 -24.70 6.74
CA GLY A 38 -4.68 -25.03 6.30
C GLY A 38 -3.68 -25.05 7.46
N CYS A 39 -3.82 -24.13 8.42
CA CYS A 39 -2.97 -24.09 9.60
C CYS A 39 -3.22 -25.27 10.54
N ALA A 40 -4.49 -25.60 10.82
CA ALA A 40 -4.86 -26.73 11.67
C ALA A 40 -4.41 -28.08 11.06
N ALA A 41 -4.54 -28.23 9.74
CA ALA A 41 -4.05 -29.41 9.03
C ALA A 41 -2.53 -29.59 9.14
N ARG A 42 -1.76 -28.49 9.09
CA ARG A 42 -0.29 -28.52 9.26
C ARG A 42 0.15 -28.65 10.72
N ARG A 43 -0.71 -28.31 11.68
CA ARG A 43 -0.39 -28.26 13.12
C ARG A 43 -1.47 -28.95 13.94
N PRO A 44 -1.53 -30.29 13.89
CA PRO A 44 -2.51 -31.05 14.65
C PRO A 44 -2.31 -30.93 16.17
N GLY A 45 -3.39 -31.11 16.93
CA GLY A 45 -3.38 -31.13 18.39
C GLY A 45 -3.25 -29.74 19.03
N LYS A 46 -2.56 -29.65 20.17
CA LYS A 46 -2.43 -28.40 20.97
C LYS A 46 -1.76 -27.24 20.24
N ARG A 47 -1.15 -27.48 19.08
CA ARG A 47 -0.55 -26.43 18.23
C ARG A 47 -1.56 -25.75 17.31
N ALA A 48 -2.78 -26.28 17.15
CA ALA A 48 -3.83 -25.65 16.36
C ALA A 48 -4.32 -24.34 16.97
N PHE A 49 -4.21 -24.16 18.29
CA PHE A 49 -4.61 -22.92 18.98
C PHE A 49 -3.79 -21.69 18.58
N ILE A 50 -2.63 -21.86 17.94
CA ILE A 50 -1.84 -20.74 17.42
C ILE A 50 -2.38 -20.24 16.07
N CYS A 51 -3.26 -20.99 15.42
CA CYS A 51 -3.76 -20.69 14.08
C CYS A 51 -4.58 -19.39 14.01
N PRO A 52 -5.47 -19.06 14.97
CA PRO A 52 -6.12 -17.75 15.02
C PRO A 52 -5.12 -16.60 15.04
N VAL A 53 -4.07 -16.72 15.86
CA VAL A 53 -3.03 -15.70 16.03
C VAL A 53 -2.18 -15.52 14.77
N ILE A 54 -2.04 -16.56 13.94
CA ILE A 54 -1.31 -16.48 12.67
C ILE A 54 -2.22 -15.99 11.54
N CYS A 55 -3.46 -16.46 11.50
CA CYS A 55 -4.36 -16.23 10.39
C CYS A 55 -5.03 -14.85 10.44
N LEU A 56 -5.28 -14.33 11.64
CA LEU A 56 -5.86 -13.00 11.83
C LEU A 56 -4.95 -11.90 11.22
N PRO A 57 -3.67 -11.75 11.61
CA PRO A 57 -2.79 -10.77 10.97
C PRO A 57 -2.54 -11.11 9.50
N LYS A 58 -2.40 -12.40 9.15
CA LYS A 58 -2.20 -12.79 7.75
C LYS A 58 -3.35 -12.35 6.84
N CYS A 59 -4.59 -12.28 7.34
CA CYS A 59 -5.76 -11.90 6.56
C CYS A 59 -6.18 -10.43 6.73
N LEU A 60 -5.85 -9.80 7.85
CA LEU A 60 -6.00 -8.36 8.05
C LEU A 60 -4.92 -7.56 7.28
N PHE A 61 -3.68 -8.05 7.26
CA PHE A 61 -2.56 -7.39 6.58
C PHE A 61 -2.30 -7.92 5.16
N ARG A 62 -3.06 -8.91 4.67
CA ARG A 62 -2.95 -9.43 3.27
C ARG A 62 -3.43 -8.48 2.18
N ARG A 63 -3.67 -7.21 2.48
CA ARG A 63 -3.81 -6.17 1.45
C ARG A 63 -2.50 -5.43 1.17
N VAL A 64 -1.36 -5.94 1.67
CA VAL A 64 -0.09 -5.86 0.91
C VAL A 64 0.02 -7.10 0.01
N SER A 65 -1.09 -7.55 -0.57
CA SER A 65 -1.06 -8.44 -1.72
C SER A 65 -0.67 -7.62 -2.94
N LEU A 66 0.65 -7.52 -3.13
CA LEU A 66 1.38 -7.49 -4.40
C LEU A 66 0.99 -8.66 -5.35
N ASP A 67 -0.23 -9.19 -5.24
CA ASP A 67 -0.66 -10.47 -5.82
C ASP A 67 -1.84 -10.27 -6.80
N LYS A 68 -2.03 -9.02 -7.23
CA LYS A 68 -2.84 -8.62 -8.40
C LYS A 68 -2.20 -7.49 -9.20
N ALA A 69 -0.91 -7.23 -9.01
CA ALA A 69 -0.16 -6.58 -10.06
C ALA A 69 0.22 -7.70 -11.02
N SER A 70 -0.15 -7.57 -12.30
CA SER A 70 0.62 -8.20 -13.36
C SER A 70 2.11 -7.98 -13.05
N ASN A 71 3.01 -8.90 -13.42
CA ASN A 71 4.45 -8.65 -13.27
C ASN A 71 4.91 -7.35 -13.97
N ASP A 72 4.02 -6.75 -14.76
CA ASP A 72 4.10 -5.40 -15.29
C ASP A 72 3.91 -4.33 -14.19
N TYR A 73 5.01 -3.98 -13.52
CA TYR A 73 5.05 -2.75 -12.72
C TYR A 73 5.24 -1.54 -13.64
N CYS A 74 4.54 -0.44 -13.35
CA CYS A 74 4.79 0.80 -14.10
C CYS A 74 6.20 1.31 -13.81
N LYS A 75 7.00 1.48 -14.87
CA LYS A 75 8.25 2.22 -14.83
C LYS A 75 7.95 3.72 -14.75
N LEU A 76 7.76 4.22 -13.52
CA LEU A 76 7.39 5.62 -13.25
C LEU A 76 8.28 6.64 -13.98
N GLY A 77 9.59 6.39 -14.04
CA GLY A 77 10.52 7.26 -14.78
C GLY A 77 10.22 7.37 -16.28
N CYS A 78 9.73 6.29 -16.92
CA CYS A 78 9.29 6.30 -18.31
C CYS A 78 8.00 7.14 -18.47
N ALA A 79 7.01 6.95 -17.61
CA ALA A 79 5.76 7.69 -17.68
C ALA A 79 5.98 9.19 -17.43
N VAL A 80 6.67 9.54 -16.34
CA VAL A 80 6.93 10.94 -15.95
C VAL A 80 7.74 11.69 -17.00
N SER A 81 8.79 11.09 -17.57
CA SER A 81 9.61 11.75 -18.60
C SER A 81 8.85 12.07 -19.89
N ASN A 82 7.79 11.30 -20.19
CA ASN A 82 6.90 11.58 -21.33
C ASN A 82 5.84 12.66 -21.01
N CYS A 83 5.44 12.79 -19.75
CA CYS A 83 4.33 13.67 -19.34
C CYS A 83 4.79 15.00 -18.72
N ILE A 84 6.04 15.11 -18.25
CA ILE A 84 6.55 16.32 -17.58
C ILE A 84 6.53 17.57 -18.48
N LYS A 85 6.54 17.39 -19.81
CA LYS A 85 6.43 18.48 -20.79
C LYS A 85 5.07 19.19 -20.73
N ASN A 86 4.06 18.53 -20.16
CA ASN A 86 2.74 19.11 -19.93
C ASN A 86 2.69 19.91 -18.62
N SER A 87 3.79 20.01 -17.87
CA SER A 87 3.85 20.77 -16.63
C SER A 87 4.83 21.93 -16.78
N THR A 88 4.54 23.05 -16.12
CA THR A 88 5.52 24.12 -15.90
C THR A 88 5.56 24.47 -14.41
N PRO A 89 6.65 25.08 -13.92
CA PRO A 89 6.71 25.50 -12.50
C PRO A 89 5.63 26.51 -12.12
N GLN A 90 5.12 27.28 -13.08
CA GLN A 90 4.09 28.32 -12.88
C GLN A 90 2.68 27.76 -13.03
N ASP A 91 2.52 26.72 -13.84
CA ASP A 91 1.27 26.00 -14.03
C ASP A 91 1.55 24.49 -14.10
N PRO A 92 1.42 23.78 -12.96
CA PRO A 92 1.80 22.38 -12.86
C PRO A 92 0.84 21.44 -13.58
N ARG A 93 -0.40 21.88 -13.87
CA ARG A 93 -1.46 21.10 -14.53
C ARG A 93 -1.57 19.67 -14.00
N GLU A 94 -1.72 19.57 -12.68
CA GLU A 94 -1.66 18.33 -11.90
C GLU A 94 -2.56 17.23 -12.49
N ASP A 95 -3.83 17.52 -12.72
CA ASP A 95 -4.80 16.56 -13.27
C ASP A 95 -4.41 16.04 -14.67
N GLU A 96 -3.89 16.92 -15.54
CA GLU A 96 -3.44 16.55 -16.89
C GLU A 96 -2.18 15.66 -16.83
N VAL A 97 -1.26 15.98 -15.93
CA VAL A 97 -0.02 15.22 -15.73
C VAL A 97 -0.33 13.87 -15.12
N GLU A 98 -1.22 13.79 -14.13
CA GLU A 98 -1.66 12.54 -13.52
C GLU A 98 -2.33 11.62 -14.55
N HIS A 99 -3.30 12.14 -15.32
CA HIS A 99 -3.96 11.38 -16.37
C HIS A 99 -2.98 10.89 -17.43
N CYS A 100 -2.02 11.72 -17.83
CA CYS A 100 -0.96 11.33 -18.75
C CYS A 100 -0.09 10.20 -18.16
N VAL A 101 0.38 10.34 -16.92
CA VAL A 101 1.23 9.35 -16.26
C VAL A 101 0.50 8.02 -16.12
N ASN A 102 -0.77 8.04 -15.69
CA ASN A 102 -1.55 6.82 -15.53
C ASN A 102 -1.79 6.11 -16.88
N SER A 103 -2.12 6.87 -17.94
CA SER A 103 -2.29 6.34 -19.31
C SER A 103 -1.02 5.65 -19.83
N TYR A 104 0.15 6.25 -19.59
CA TYR A 104 1.45 5.66 -19.97
C TYR A 104 1.80 4.43 -19.11
N CYS A 105 1.47 4.46 -17.83
CA CYS A 105 1.66 3.33 -16.93
C CYS A 105 0.82 2.10 -17.30
N GLU A 106 -0.38 2.29 -17.84
CA GLU A 106 -1.27 1.19 -18.22
C GLU A 106 -0.92 0.57 -19.58
N ASN A 107 -0.37 1.36 -20.51
CA ASN A 107 -0.32 0.97 -21.93
C ASN A 107 1.09 0.96 -22.56
N LYS A 108 2.09 1.63 -21.97
CA LYS A 108 3.39 1.90 -22.65
C LYS A 108 4.62 1.65 -21.79
N CYS A 109 4.56 1.90 -20.49
CA CYS A 109 5.69 1.87 -19.56
C CYS A 109 5.60 0.70 -18.57
N LEU A 110 5.16 -0.47 -19.04
CA LEU A 110 5.13 -1.74 -18.31
C LEU A 110 6.54 -2.37 -18.30
N SER A 111 6.83 -3.23 -17.32
CA SER A 111 8.16 -3.84 -17.12
C SER A 111 8.15 -5.35 -16.97
#